data_AF-A0A976IZ19-F1
#
_entry.id   AF-A0A976IZ19-F1
#
_cell.length_a   1.000
_cell.length_b   1.000
_cell.length_c   1.000
_cell.angle_alpha   90.00
_cell.angle_beta   90.00
_cell.angle_gamma   90.00
#
_symmetry.space_group_name_H-M   'P 1'
#
loop_
_entity.id
_entity.type
_entity.pdbx_description
1 polymer ?
#
loop_
_entity_poly.entity_id
_entity_poly.type
_entity_poly.pdbx_seq_one_letter_code
_entity_poly.pdbx_strand_id
1 'polypeptide(L)'
;MKQFPERSIEDAAEGLRAIAHEVRLAILCYLADRPMNVSELVEATGTSQSNLSQHLAKMRLLNIVVPERRGTQVYYRLAQPGFKRVIKALQSIYCPATNSTVYWIPAKFMPGGYGNNNSRINQSFLSRLFLNSLLGVNERTDIFCTLK
;
A
#
# COMPACT_ATOMS: atom_id res chain seq x y z
N MET A 1 20.27 6.99 31.08
CA MET A 1 20.28 6.47 29.69
C MET A 1 19.59 5.11 29.71
N LYS A 2 18.54 4.89 28.91
CA LYS A 2 17.89 3.58 28.85
C LYS A 2 18.80 2.62 28.07
N GLN A 3 19.36 1.62 28.73
CA GLN A 3 20.15 0.57 28.10
C GLN A 3 19.21 -0.25 27.21
N PHE A 4 19.38 -0.20 25.89
CA PHE A 4 18.72 -1.15 25.00
C PHE A 4 19.47 -2.48 25.11
N PRO A 5 18.83 -3.59 25.48
CA PRO A 5 19.51 -4.88 25.50
C PRO A 5 19.93 -5.24 24.07
N GLU A 6 21.18 -5.62 23.84
CA GLU A 6 21.75 -5.89 22.50
C GLU A 6 20.89 -6.86 21.67
N ARG A 7 20.33 -7.89 22.31
CA ARG A 7 19.38 -8.84 21.67
C ARG A 7 18.18 -8.13 21.04
N SER A 8 17.69 -7.06 21.65
CA SER A 8 16.56 -6.29 21.09
C SER A 8 16.94 -5.49 19.84
N ILE A 9 18.22 -5.16 19.65
CA ILE A 9 18.68 -4.44 18.45
C ILE A 9 18.84 -5.43 17.30
N GLU A 10 19.37 -6.62 17.56
CA GLU A 10 19.49 -7.70 16.58
C GLU A 10 18.12 -8.16 16.07
N ASP A 11 17.18 -8.42 16.99
CA ASP A 11 15.79 -8.78 16.67
C ASP A 11 15.10 -7.69 15.86
N ALA A 12 15.30 -6.42 16.22
CA ALA A 12 14.75 -5.28 15.49
C ALA A 12 15.34 -5.18 14.07
N ALA A 13 16.66 -5.36 13.92
CA ALA A 13 17.33 -5.32 12.64
C ALA A 13 16.95 -6.51 11.74
N GLU A 14 16.73 -7.70 12.30
CA GLU A 14 16.20 -8.85 11.57
C GLU A 14 14.76 -8.60 11.12
N GLY A 15 13.88 -8.10 12.00
CA GLY A 15 12.52 -7.73 11.65
C GLY A 15 12.45 -6.67 10.55
N LEU A 16 13.35 -5.68 10.59
CA LEU A 16 13.43 -4.66 9.53
C LEU A 16 13.95 -5.24 8.21
N ARG A 17 14.98 -6.09 8.23
CA ARG A 17 15.48 -6.79 7.03
C ARG A 17 14.40 -7.68 6.40
N ALA A 18 13.58 -8.30 7.24
CA ALA A 18 12.47 -9.12 6.81
C ALA A 18 11.43 -8.31 6.02
N ILE A 19 11.13 -7.06 6.41
CA ILE A 19 10.17 -6.22 5.69
C ILE A 19 10.80 -5.44 4.53
N ALA A 20 12.11 -5.18 4.53
CA ALA A 20 12.83 -4.36 3.55
C ALA A 20 12.94 -4.99 2.15
N HIS A 21 11.80 -5.13 1.47
CA HIS A 21 11.68 -5.58 0.08
C HIS A 21 10.42 -4.98 -0.52
N GLU A 22 10.47 -4.57 -1.78
CA GLU A 22 9.41 -3.83 -2.46
C GLU A 22 8.02 -4.49 -2.31
N VAL A 23 7.89 -5.77 -2.66
CA VAL A 23 6.61 -6.49 -2.62
C VAL A 23 6.12 -6.67 -1.18
N ARG A 24 7.02 -6.88 -0.22
CA ARG A 24 6.65 -7.09 1.19
C ARG A 24 6.18 -5.79 1.81
N LEU A 25 6.88 -4.68 1.56
CA LEU A 25 6.42 -3.36 1.97
C LEU A 25 5.07 -3.02 1.35
N ALA A 26 4.87 -3.29 0.06
CA ALA A 26 3.58 -3.07 -0.61
C ALA A 26 2.44 -3.85 0.08
N ILE A 27 2.65 -5.16 0.32
CA ILE A 27 1.67 -5.98 1.06
C ILE A 27 1.39 -5.40 2.44
N LEU A 28 2.42 -5.03 3.20
CA LEU A 28 2.27 -4.50 4.56
C LEU A 28 1.55 -3.14 4.57
N CYS A 29 1.76 -2.30 3.56
CA CYS A 29 1.04 -1.04 3.38
C CYS A 29 -0.47 -1.29 3.25
N TYR A 30 -0.88 -2.24 2.40
CA TYR A 30 -2.29 -2.61 2.24
C TYR A 30 -2.87 -3.25 3.51
N LEU A 31 -2.11 -4.15 4.15
CA LEU A 31 -2.54 -4.80 5.40
C LEU A 31 -2.59 -3.85 6.60
N ALA A 32 -1.90 -2.70 6.55
CA ALA A 32 -1.97 -1.68 7.59
C ALA A 32 -3.34 -1.00 7.63
N ASP A 33 -4.03 -0.91 6.48
CA ASP A 33 -5.35 -0.31 6.37
C ASP A 33 -6.45 -1.30 6.70
N ARG A 34 -6.45 -2.48 6.06
CA ARG A 34 -7.44 -3.53 6.30
C ARG A 34 -6.87 -4.94 6.12
N PRO A 35 -7.43 -5.96 6.80
CA PRO A 35 -7.13 -7.35 6.47
C PRO A 35 -7.56 -7.67 5.03
N MET A 36 -6.71 -8.40 4.30
CA MET A 36 -6.95 -8.79 2.90
C MET A 36 -6.62 -10.25 2.64
N ASN A 37 -7.28 -10.86 1.66
CA ASN A 37 -6.96 -12.21 1.20
C ASN A 37 -5.88 -12.20 0.09
N VAL A 38 -5.43 -13.39 -0.33
CA VAL A 38 -4.37 -13.53 -1.34
C VAL A 38 -4.77 -12.93 -2.69
N SER A 39 -6.01 -13.13 -3.13
CA SER A 39 -6.50 -12.62 -4.42
C SER A 39 -6.53 -11.09 -4.44
N GLU A 40 -7.05 -10.47 -3.38
CA GLU A 40 -7.05 -9.00 -3.23
C GLU A 40 -5.63 -8.43 -3.23
N LEU A 41 -4.70 -9.11 -2.55
CA LEU A 41 -3.30 -8.67 -2.51
C LEU A 41 -2.61 -8.83 -3.87
N VAL A 42 -2.95 -9.85 -4.65
CA VAL A 42 -2.44 -10.04 -6.02
C VAL A 42 -2.91 -8.90 -6.92
N GLU A 43 -4.20 -8.55 -6.88
CA GLU A 43 -4.76 -7.43 -7.62
C GLU A 43 -4.12 -6.09 -7.22
N ALA A 44 -3.94 -5.86 -5.91
CA ALA A 44 -3.39 -4.61 -5.39
C ALA A 44 -1.88 -4.44 -5.65
N THR A 45 -1.11 -5.53 -5.71
CA THR A 45 0.34 -5.50 -5.90
C THR A 45 0.78 -5.75 -7.35
N GLY A 46 -0.09 -6.29 -8.20
CA GLY A 46 0.22 -6.63 -9.59
C GLY A 46 1.21 -7.78 -9.75
N THR A 47 1.49 -8.54 -8.68
CA THR A 47 2.43 -9.66 -8.70
C THR A 47 1.72 -11.00 -8.89
N SER A 48 2.45 -12.05 -9.25
CA SER A 48 1.85 -13.39 -9.38
C SER A 48 1.51 -14.00 -8.01
N GLN A 49 0.46 -14.83 -7.98
CA GLN A 49 0.02 -15.51 -6.76
C GLN A 49 1.12 -16.37 -6.12
N SER A 50 1.93 -17.06 -6.93
CA SER A 50 3.05 -17.88 -6.45
C SER A 50 4.08 -17.02 -5.72
N ASN A 51 4.48 -15.89 -6.32
CA ASN A 51 5.44 -14.96 -5.72
C ASN A 51 4.90 -14.36 -4.41
N LEU A 52 3.63 -13.94 -4.42
CA LEU A 52 2.98 -13.39 -3.22
C LEU A 52 2.91 -14.41 -2.07
N SER A 53 2.56 -15.66 -2.39
CA SER A 53 2.49 -16.75 -1.40
C SER A 53 3.85 -17.03 -0.75
N GLN A 54 4.94 -17.01 -1.53
CA GLN A 54 6.30 -17.18 -1.00
C GLN A 54 6.67 -16.05 -0.03
N HIS A 55 6.36 -14.79 -0.39
CA HIS A 55 6.57 -13.65 0.50
C HIS A 55 5.74 -13.75 1.79
N LEU A 56 4.46 -14.14 1.70
CA LEU A 56 3.60 -14.34 2.86
C LEU A 56 4.11 -15.48 3.75
N ALA A 57 4.58 -16.59 3.18
CA ALA A 57 5.15 -17.69 3.94
C ALA A 57 6.35 -17.24 4.78
N LYS A 58 7.27 -16.47 4.18
CA LYS A 58 8.44 -15.92 4.88
C LYS A 58 8.02 -14.94 5.99
N MET A 59 7.05 -14.06 5.74
CA MET A 59 6.56 -13.12 6.75
C MET A 59 5.78 -13.80 7.88
N ARG A 60 5.15 -14.96 7.63
CA ARG A 60 4.51 -15.78 8.66
C ARG A 60 5.54 -16.40 9.60
N LEU A 61 6.64 -16.93 9.06
CA LEU A 61 7.71 -17.53 9.88
C LEU A 61 8.31 -16.53 10.88
N LEU A 62 8.36 -15.26 10.48
CA LEU A 62 8.90 -14.17 11.30
C LEU A 62 7.83 -13.47 12.15
N ASN A 63 6.62 -14.02 12.22
CA ASN A 63 5.49 -13.47 12.97
C ASN A 63 5.19 -11.99 12.64
N ILE A 64 5.35 -11.59 11.38
CA ILE A 64 5.03 -10.24 10.90
C ILE A 64 3.56 -10.16 10.47
N VAL A 65 3.05 -11.23 9.85
CA VAL A 65 1.66 -11.37 9.41
C VAL A 65 1.03 -12.61 10.02
N VAL A 66 -0.25 -12.52 10.34
CA VAL A 66 -1.05 -13.61 10.90
C VAL A 66 -2.17 -13.96 9.93
N PRO A 67 -2.33 -15.24 9.56
CA PRO A 67 -3.47 -15.71 8.80
C PRO A 67 -4.70 -15.86 9.71
N GLU A 68 -5.85 -15.46 9.19
CA GLU A 68 -7.16 -15.57 9.84
C GLU A 68 -8.13 -16.19 8.84
N ARG A 69 -8.66 -17.36 9.17
CA ARG A 69 -9.60 -18.05 8.29
C ARG A 69 -10.99 -17.48 8.48
N ARG A 70 -11.61 -17.01 7.38
CA ARG A 70 -12.99 -16.51 7.35
C ARG A 70 -13.76 -17.31 6.30
N GLY A 71 -14.48 -18.33 6.76
CA GLY A 71 -15.17 -19.29 5.89
C GLY A 71 -14.19 -20.11 5.04
N THR A 72 -14.30 -19.99 3.72
CA THR A 72 -13.46 -20.68 2.74
C THR A 72 -12.16 -19.93 2.42
N GLN A 73 -12.06 -18.65 2.79
CA GLN A 73 -10.92 -17.80 2.46
C GLN A 73 -10.01 -17.56 3.67
N VAL A 74 -8.72 -17.31 3.39
CA VAL A 74 -7.72 -16.93 4.39
C VAL A 74 -7.38 -15.45 4.19
N TYR A 75 -7.61 -14.66 5.22
CA TYR A 75 -7.26 -13.25 5.29
C TYR A 75 -5.96 -13.10 6.08
N TYR A 76 -5.19 -12.08 5.77
CA TYR A 76 -3.95 -11.75 6.45
C TYR A 76 -4.12 -10.45 7.20
N ARG A 77 -3.52 -10.35 8.38
CA ARG A 77 -3.41 -9.12 9.18
C ARG A 77 -1.99 -8.97 9.73
N LEU A 78 -1.62 -7.74 10.07
CA LEU A 78 -0.38 -7.49 10.79
C LEU A 78 -0.43 -8.15 12.18
N ALA A 79 0.66 -8.82 12.56
CA ALA A 79 0.72 -9.58 13.81
C ALA A 79 0.74 -8.67 15.05
N GLN A 80 1.52 -7.58 14.98
CA GLN A 80 1.75 -6.68 16.10
C GLN A 80 1.40 -5.23 15.73
N PRO A 81 0.78 -4.46 16.64
CA PRO A 81 0.49 -3.04 16.41
C PRO A 81 1.77 -2.20 16.24
N GLY A 82 2.91 -2.67 16.74
CA GLY A 82 4.21 -2.04 16.52
C GLY A 82 4.59 -1.95 15.03
N PHE A 83 4.44 -3.04 14.28
CA PHE A 83 4.69 -3.03 12.83
C PHE A 83 3.76 -2.06 12.10
N LYS A 84 2.48 -1.98 12.50
CA LYS A 84 1.55 -1.01 11.92
C LYS A 84 2.05 0.43 12.07
N ARG A 85 2.60 0.79 13.24
CA ARG A 85 3.19 2.13 13.46
C ARG A 85 4.42 2.38 12.59
N VAL A 86 5.32 1.40 12.46
CA VAL A 86 6.51 1.51 11.61
C VAL A 86 6.12 1.69 10.15
N ILE A 87 5.18 0.87 9.64
CA ILE A 87 4.70 0.98 8.26
C ILE A 87 4.01 2.32 8.02
N LYS A 88 3.18 2.80 8.95
CA LYS A 88 2.57 4.14 8.86
C LYS A 88 3.60 5.27 8.86
N ALA A 89 4.67 5.15 9.65
CA ALA A 89 5.76 6.12 9.64
C ALA A 89 6.52 6.10 8.30
N LEU A 90 6.82 4.91 7.76
CA LEU A 90 7.42 4.76 6.43
C LEU A 90 6.51 5.35 5.35
N GLN A 91 5.20 5.10 5.42
CA GLN A 91 4.22 5.74 4.54
C GLN A 91 4.27 7.27 4.67
N SER A 92 4.32 7.84 5.87
CA SER A 92 4.39 9.30 6.00
C SER A 92 5.69 9.93 5.45
N ILE A 93 6.80 9.18 5.45
CA ILE A 93 8.10 9.66 4.97
C ILE A 93 8.19 9.54 3.44
N TYR A 94 7.82 8.38 2.89
CA TYR A 94 8.02 8.05 1.47
C TYR A 94 6.78 8.24 0.61
N CYS A 95 5.60 8.31 1.23
CA CYS A 95 4.32 8.59 0.60
C CYS A 95 3.67 9.80 1.32
N PRO A 96 4.31 10.99 1.28
CA PRO A 96 3.64 12.20 1.75
C PRO A 96 2.34 12.27 0.96
N ALA A 97 1.19 12.36 1.64
CA ALA A 97 -0.10 12.50 1.00
C ALA A 97 0.01 13.68 0.03
N THR A 98 0.26 13.37 -1.24
CA THR A 98 0.26 14.37 -2.27
C THR A 98 -1.18 14.77 -2.34
N ASN A 99 -1.46 15.96 -1.82
CA ASN A 99 -2.65 16.74 -2.07
C ASN A 99 -2.76 17.13 -3.56
N SER A 100 -2.29 16.24 -4.45
CA SER A 100 -2.44 16.26 -5.88
C SER A 100 -3.60 15.34 -6.14
N THR A 101 -4.79 15.92 -6.25
CA THR A 101 -5.97 15.24 -6.76
C THR A 101 -5.65 14.85 -8.20
N VAL A 102 -5.07 13.66 -8.38
CA VAL A 102 -4.84 13.08 -9.70
C VAL A 102 -6.14 12.41 -10.08
N TYR A 103 -6.93 13.11 -10.90
CA TYR A 103 -8.13 12.52 -11.46
C TYR A 103 -7.73 11.62 -12.62
N TRP A 104 -8.04 10.34 -12.49
CA TRP A 104 -7.96 9.38 -13.58
C TRP A 104 -9.12 9.64 -14.55
N ILE A 105 -8.83 10.30 -15.67
CA ILE A 105 -9.78 10.52 -16.76
C ILE A 105 -9.66 9.34 -17.74
N PRO A 106 -10.75 8.59 -18.04
CA PRO A 106 -10.72 7.56 -19.07
C PRO A 106 -10.27 8.13 -20.42
N ALA A 107 -9.38 7.42 -21.13
CA ALA A 107 -8.73 7.90 -22.35
C ALA A 107 -9.69 8.47 -23.42
N LYS A 108 -10.93 7.97 -23.48
CA LYS A 108 -11.97 8.45 -24.40
C LYS A 108 -12.42 9.91 -24.20
N PHE A 109 -12.12 10.50 -23.04
CA PHE A 109 -12.52 11.86 -22.68
C PHE A 109 -11.39 12.90 -22.82
N MET A 110 -10.22 12.51 -23.32
CA MET A 110 -9.09 13.42 -23.55
C MET A 110 -9.11 14.00 -24.98
N PRO A 111 -9.02 15.33 -25.17
CA PRO A 111 -8.83 15.91 -26.50
C PRO A 111 -7.38 15.71 -26.96
N GLY A 112 -7.21 14.89 -28.00
CA GLY A 112 -6.05 14.81 -28.89
C GLY A 112 -4.63 14.91 -28.29
N GLY A 113 -3.96 13.77 -28.13
CA GLY A 113 -2.50 13.70 -28.31
C GLY A 113 -1.61 13.66 -27.06
N TYR A 114 -2.10 13.33 -25.87
CA TYR A 114 -1.24 13.10 -24.69
C TYR A 114 -1.00 11.61 -24.46
N GLY A 115 0.08 11.07 -25.05
CA GLY A 115 0.54 9.71 -24.86
C GLY A 115 1.84 9.67 -24.06
N ASN A 116 1.75 9.38 -22.76
CA ASN A 116 2.78 8.79 -21.89
C ASN A 116 2.16 8.58 -20.49
N ASN A 117 2.45 7.44 -19.88
CA ASN A 117 1.94 6.82 -18.66
C ASN A 117 2.12 7.63 -17.35
N ASN A 118 2.27 8.95 -17.42
CA ASN A 118 2.38 9.87 -16.28
C ASN A 118 1.94 11.31 -16.63
N SER A 119 0.82 11.48 -17.35
CA SER A 119 0.28 12.79 -17.67
C SER A 119 -0.42 13.42 -16.46
N ARG A 120 0.35 14.18 -15.66
CA ARG A 120 -0.14 14.99 -14.53
C ARG A 120 -1.04 16.11 -15.04
N ILE A 121 -2.29 16.20 -14.56
CA ILE A 121 -3.16 17.36 -14.76
C ILE A 121 -3.41 18.01 -13.38
N ASN A 122 -3.22 19.32 -13.28
CA ASN A 122 -3.37 20.08 -12.03
C ASN A 122 -4.86 20.47 -11.79
N GLN A 123 -5.29 20.56 -10.52
CA GLN A 123 -6.64 20.98 -10.07
C GLN A 123 -7.18 22.23 -10.75
N SER A 124 -6.34 23.19 -11.14
CA SER A 124 -6.79 24.43 -11.79
C SER A 124 -7.56 24.19 -13.09
N PHE A 125 -7.27 23.10 -13.81
CA PHE A 125 -7.99 22.72 -15.04
C PHE A 125 -9.39 22.15 -14.78
N LEU A 126 -9.62 21.54 -13.63
CA LEU A 126 -10.88 20.86 -13.30
C LEU A 126 -11.94 21.79 -12.74
N SER A 127 -11.55 22.97 -12.27
CA SER A 127 -12.51 24.02 -11.91
C SER A 127 -13.34 24.54 -13.11
N ARG A 128 -12.84 24.36 -14.35
CA ARG A 128 -13.56 24.77 -15.59
C ARG A 128 -14.50 23.71 -16.14
N LEU A 129 -14.31 22.44 -15.77
CA LEU A 129 -15.20 21.34 -16.12
C LEU A 129 -16.01 21.02 -14.88
N PHE A 130 -17.28 21.44 -14.85
CA PHE A 130 -18.25 21.23 -13.77
C PHE A 130 -18.34 19.73 -13.36
N LEU A 131 -17.47 19.26 -12.45
CA LEU A 131 -17.34 17.82 -12.15
C LEU A 131 -17.25 17.49 -10.65
N ASN A 132 -17.49 18.45 -9.75
CA ASN A 132 -17.58 18.14 -8.32
C ASN A 132 -18.95 17.59 -7.88
N SER A 133 -20.00 17.75 -8.70
CA SER A 133 -21.36 17.32 -8.32
C SER A 133 -21.78 15.95 -8.88
N LEU A 134 -21.06 15.39 -9.86
CA LEU A 134 -21.47 14.17 -10.58
C LEU A 134 -20.75 12.90 -10.14
N LEU A 135 -19.63 13.04 -9.43
CA LEU A 135 -18.90 11.92 -8.86
C LEU A 135 -19.02 12.06 -7.36
N GLY A 136 -19.80 11.20 -6.71
CA GLY A 136 -19.83 11.07 -5.25
C GLY A 136 -18.49 10.58 -4.72
N VAL A 137 -17.44 11.38 -4.87
CA VAL A 137 -16.07 11.07 -4.44
C VAL A 137 -15.97 11.49 -2.99
N ASN A 138 -16.14 10.51 -2.10
CA ASN A 138 -15.71 10.63 -0.72
C ASN A 138 -14.18 10.73 -0.70
N GLU A 139 -13.66 11.75 -0.01
CA GLU A 139 -12.24 12.09 0.16
C GLU A 139 -11.41 11.04 0.94
N ARG A 140 -11.77 9.76 0.90
CA ARG A 140 -11.07 8.71 1.64
C ARG A 140 -10.50 7.65 0.72
N THR A 141 -9.17 7.59 0.77
CA THR A 141 -8.32 6.44 0.51
C THR A 141 -8.24 5.98 -0.95
N ASP A 142 -7.57 6.76 -1.79
CA ASP A 142 -6.88 6.21 -2.96
C ASP A 142 -5.41 6.63 -2.92
N ILE A 143 -4.66 6.00 -2.01
CA ILE A 143 -3.20 5.99 -2.04
C ILE A 143 -2.80 4.87 -3.01
N PHE A 144 -2.97 5.10 -4.31
CA PHE A 144 -2.20 4.37 -5.30
C PHE A 144 -0.78 4.91 -5.23
N CYS A 145 0.02 4.30 -4.36
CA CYS A 145 1.47 4.49 -4.32
C CYS A 145 2.03 3.82 -5.57
N THR A 146 1.85 4.45 -6.73
CA THR A 146 2.46 4.03 -7.99
C THR A 146 3.94 4.42 -7.93
N LEU A 147 4.75 3.53 -7.33
CA LEU A 147 6.18 3.47 -7.60
C LEU A 147 6.34 3.05 -9.06
N LYS A 148 6.55 4.05 -9.93
CA LYS A 148 7.16 3.88 -11.24
C LYS A 148 8.18 5.00 -11.45
#